data_AF-A0A4Y3K7Z6-F1
#
_entry.id   AF-A0A4Y3K7Z6-F1
#
_cell.length_a   1.000
_cell.length_b   1.000
_cell.length_c   1.000
_cell.angle_alpha   90.00
_cell.angle_beta   90.00
_cell.angle_gamma   90.00
#
_symmetry.space_group_name_H-M   'P 1'
#
loop_
_entity.id
_entity.type
_entity.pdbx_description
1 polymer ?
#
loop_
_entity_poly.entity_id
_entity_poly.type
_entity_poly.pdbx_seq_one_letter_code
_entity_poly.pdbx_strand_id
1 'polypeptide(L)'
;MTFDPRASAHRVRRARAAALVGAPALVVATALVGAAGLAAPASAATPGTSGVVKVVGTGTPASCTPAALAYAVKSGGTVRFDCGPKNVTIALDRTLFVCNTTTCRHPWQDPKAKVVQQLVLDGGGKVTLSGQGARGILYANTCEESFGWIDSRCDTQTTPYVLVKDITFTRGDASRTPAGKASVGGGGGGGAIAMRGGRLTVQRATFRENRCVQQHPDAGGGAIRVVGQKESARVLESTFTDNACANGGAVSSLQAPLLIRDSTFTGNTATGSGASSGQGGNGGAVYFDGTRQSVTIERSTIQRNVAPEGGPGVFYVSNDRTGTLTITDSTVTKNTGARFWTHKFRSIFYLGKAFVRSGSTID
;
A
#
# COMPACT_ATOMS: atom_id res chain seq x y z
N MET A 1 11.79 36.40 -2.22
CA MET A 1 13.22 36.10 -2.48
C MET A 1 13.26 34.98 -3.49
N THR A 2 13.61 35.32 -4.73
CA THR A 2 13.64 34.44 -5.91
C THR A 2 14.90 33.57 -5.89
N PHE A 3 14.76 32.27 -6.09
CA PHE A 3 15.89 31.34 -6.20
C PHE A 3 16.00 30.80 -7.64
N ASP A 4 17.15 31.06 -8.25
CA ASP A 4 17.58 30.65 -9.58
C ASP A 4 18.42 29.36 -9.48
N PRO A 5 18.17 28.28 -10.24
CA PRO A 5 18.98 27.09 -10.23
C PRO A 5 19.77 26.92 -11.54
N ARG A 6 21.00 27.45 -11.61
CA ARG A 6 22.05 26.94 -12.51
C ARG A 6 23.42 26.99 -11.83
N ALA A 7 24.26 26.03 -12.23
CA ALA A 7 25.62 25.72 -11.77
C ALA A 7 25.66 24.84 -10.51
N SER A 8 26.39 23.73 -10.43
CA SER A 8 27.71 23.47 -11.02
C SER A 8 27.94 21.97 -11.22
N ALA A 9 28.44 21.61 -12.40
CA ALA A 9 29.15 20.37 -12.64
C ALA A 9 30.61 20.55 -12.20
N HIS A 10 31.14 19.69 -11.33
CA HIS A 10 32.59 19.55 -11.18
C HIS A 10 33.03 18.09 -11.01
N ARG A 11 34.02 17.78 -11.84
CA ARG A 11 34.79 16.56 -12.04
C ARG A 11 35.20 15.83 -10.76
N VAL A 12 35.13 14.50 -10.78
CA VAL A 12 35.97 13.63 -9.93
C VAL A 12 36.87 12.77 -10.82
N ARG A 13 38.16 12.79 -10.48
CA ARG A 13 39.30 12.20 -11.19
C ARG A 13 39.26 10.67 -11.14
N ARG A 14 39.73 10.05 -12.23
CA ARG A 14 40.08 8.64 -12.36
C ARG A 14 41.25 8.28 -11.45
N ALA A 15 41.15 7.15 -10.75
CA ALA A 15 42.31 6.41 -10.26
C ALA A 15 42.23 4.97 -10.81
N ARG A 16 43.27 4.58 -11.54
CA ARG A 16 43.56 3.22 -11.99
C ARG A 16 44.28 2.48 -10.86
N ALA A 17 43.93 1.22 -10.62
CA ALA A 17 44.78 0.25 -9.96
C ALA A 17 44.55 -1.13 -10.59
N ALA A 18 45.63 -1.90 -10.65
CA ALA A 18 45.95 -2.90 -11.65
C ALA A 18 45.30 -4.28 -11.41
N ALA A 19 45.18 -5.03 -12.52
CA ALA A 19 44.86 -6.44 -12.56
C ALA A 19 46.07 -7.29 -12.13
N LEU A 20 45.81 -8.38 -11.40
CA LEU A 20 46.69 -9.53 -11.32
C LEU A 20 45.85 -10.81 -11.47
N VAL A 21 46.27 -11.60 -12.44
CA VAL A 21 45.69 -12.85 -12.93
C VAL A 21 46.12 -13.99 -12.00
N GLY A 22 45.18 -14.90 -11.71
CA GLY A 22 45.50 -16.17 -11.06
C GLY A 22 44.28 -17.09 -10.97
N ALA A 23 44.20 -18.09 -11.84
CA ALA A 23 43.34 -19.27 -11.74
C ALA A 23 44.04 -20.41 -12.53
N PRO A 24 43.70 -21.71 -12.36
CA PRO A 24 42.72 -22.31 -11.42
C PRO A 24 43.26 -23.54 -10.66
N ALA A 25 42.50 -24.05 -9.70
CA ALA A 25 42.56 -25.46 -9.32
C ALA A 25 41.13 -26.01 -9.18
N LEU A 26 40.85 -27.01 -10.00
CA LEU A 26 39.61 -27.73 -10.15
C LEU A 26 39.49 -28.76 -9.03
N VAL A 27 38.42 -28.74 -8.24
CA VAL A 27 38.01 -29.88 -7.42
C VAL A 27 36.58 -30.22 -7.79
N VAL A 28 36.45 -31.37 -8.47
CA VAL A 28 35.17 -32.01 -8.78
C VAL A 28 34.72 -32.75 -7.53
N ALA A 29 33.63 -32.28 -6.92
CA ALA A 29 32.89 -33.06 -5.93
C ALA A 29 31.55 -33.47 -6.55
N THR A 30 31.47 -34.75 -6.95
CA THR A 30 30.24 -35.44 -7.31
C THR A 30 29.43 -35.67 -6.04
N ALA A 31 28.25 -35.06 -5.93
CA ALA A 31 27.26 -35.40 -4.91
C ALA A 31 25.92 -35.72 -5.59
N LEU A 32 25.41 -36.91 -5.27
CA LEU A 32 24.23 -37.55 -5.83
C LEU A 32 22.96 -36.72 -5.66
N VAL A 33 22.12 -36.73 -6.69
CA VAL A 33 20.76 -36.20 -6.70
C VAL A 33 19.87 -37.14 -5.88
N GLY A 34 19.59 -36.77 -4.63
CA GLY A 34 18.49 -37.31 -3.84
C GLY A 34 17.31 -36.35 -3.88
N ALA A 35 16.20 -36.77 -4.51
CA ALA A 35 14.94 -36.04 -4.49
C ALA A 35 14.33 -36.10 -3.08
N ALA A 36 14.58 -35.08 -2.27
CA ALA A 36 13.87 -34.84 -1.02
C ALA A 36 13.03 -33.57 -1.17
N GLY A 37 11.70 -33.71 -1.03
CA GLY A 37 10.74 -32.62 -1.12
C GLY A 37 11.10 -31.50 -0.14
N LEU A 38 11.42 -30.32 -0.70
CA LEU A 38 11.61 -29.11 0.08
C LEU A 38 10.24 -28.63 0.54
N ALA A 39 9.94 -28.90 1.81
CA ALA A 39 8.83 -28.32 2.53
C ALA A 39 8.86 -26.78 2.39
N ALA A 40 7.70 -26.21 2.08
CA ALA A 40 7.51 -24.77 2.05
C ALA A 40 7.97 -24.13 3.37
N PRO A 41 8.62 -22.95 3.35
CA PRO A 41 9.01 -22.30 4.58
C PRO A 41 7.75 -21.96 5.36
N ALA A 42 7.73 -22.39 6.62
CA ALA A 42 6.67 -22.09 7.57
C ALA A 42 6.38 -20.58 7.56
N SER A 43 5.10 -20.23 7.38
CA SER A 43 4.59 -18.88 7.54
C SER A 43 5.15 -18.28 8.83
N ALA A 44 5.91 -17.20 8.71
CA ALA A 44 6.36 -16.44 9.87
C ALA A 44 5.12 -16.01 10.67
N ALA A 45 4.86 -16.70 11.77
CA ALA A 45 3.83 -16.33 12.71
C ALA A 45 4.16 -14.92 13.19
N THR A 46 3.26 -13.97 12.90
CA THR A 46 3.37 -12.63 13.45
C THR A 46 3.29 -12.78 14.97
N PRO A 47 4.23 -12.21 15.75
CA PRO A 47 4.17 -12.27 17.21
C PRO A 47 2.79 -11.75 17.63
N GLY A 48 2.00 -12.63 18.25
CA GLY A 48 0.70 -12.27 18.79
C GLY A 48 0.92 -11.31 19.94
N THR A 49 0.79 -10.02 19.68
CA THR A 49 0.80 -9.01 20.73
C THR A 49 -0.41 -9.28 21.63
N SER A 50 -0.16 -9.46 22.94
CA SER A 50 -1.15 -9.61 24.03
C SER A 50 -2.03 -8.35 24.20
N GLY A 51 -2.69 -7.92 23.12
CA GLY A 51 -3.49 -6.70 23.07
C GLY A 51 -4.96 -6.96 23.45
N VAL A 52 -5.61 -5.90 23.91
CA VAL A 52 -7.05 -5.89 24.20
C VAL A 52 -7.83 -6.38 22.98
N VAL A 53 -8.63 -7.44 23.18
CA VAL A 53 -9.56 -7.94 22.16
C VAL A 53 -10.89 -7.21 22.32
N LYS A 54 -11.39 -6.66 21.22
CA LYS A 54 -12.66 -5.96 21.11
C LYS A 54 -13.54 -6.68 20.11
N VAL A 55 -14.79 -6.96 20.49
CA VAL A 55 -15.76 -7.64 19.63
C VAL A 55 -16.82 -6.64 19.20
N VAL A 56 -17.06 -6.58 17.89
CA VAL A 56 -18.14 -5.81 17.28
C VAL A 56 -19.31 -6.74 17.02
N GLY A 57 -20.46 -6.45 17.62
CA GLY A 57 -21.66 -7.29 17.53
C GLY A 57 -21.87 -8.20 18.74
N THR A 58 -23.01 -8.88 18.73
CA THR A 58 -23.53 -9.76 19.80
C THR A 58 -24.24 -11.00 19.23
N GLY A 59 -23.84 -11.45 18.03
CA GLY A 59 -24.36 -12.68 17.41
C GLY A 59 -25.38 -12.47 16.29
N THR A 60 -25.71 -11.23 15.93
CA THR A 60 -26.67 -10.93 14.84
C THR A 60 -26.10 -9.92 13.85
N PRO A 61 -26.51 -9.96 12.56
CA PRO A 61 -26.04 -8.99 11.58
C PRO A 61 -26.33 -7.53 11.99
N ALA A 62 -27.50 -7.28 12.58
CA ALA A 62 -27.93 -5.94 13.02
C ALA A 62 -27.09 -5.40 14.19
N SER A 63 -26.50 -6.27 15.02
CA SER A 63 -25.67 -5.85 16.15
C SER A 63 -24.31 -5.28 15.73
N CYS A 64 -23.85 -5.58 14.51
CA CYS A 64 -22.58 -5.08 13.96
C CYS A 64 -22.74 -3.70 13.35
N THR A 65 -22.86 -2.69 14.23
CA THR A 65 -23.12 -1.32 13.80
C THR A 65 -21.84 -0.56 13.41
N PRO A 66 -21.96 0.45 12.52
CA PRO A 66 -20.85 1.36 12.22
C PRO A 66 -20.28 2.07 13.45
N ALA A 67 -21.14 2.42 14.42
CA ALA A 67 -20.72 3.08 15.66
C ALA A 67 -19.86 2.17 16.55
N ALA A 68 -20.28 0.91 16.74
CA ALA A 68 -19.51 -0.07 17.51
C ALA A 68 -18.15 -0.33 16.86
N LEU A 69 -18.11 -0.46 15.53
CA LEU A 69 -16.86 -0.62 14.80
C LEU A 69 -15.94 0.60 14.90
N ALA A 70 -16.48 1.82 14.74
CA ALA A 70 -15.71 3.05 14.88
C ALA A 70 -15.10 3.20 16.28
N TYR A 71 -15.84 2.83 17.32
CA TYR A 71 -15.32 2.78 18.69
C TYR A 71 -14.21 1.71 18.82
N ALA A 72 -14.43 0.53 18.25
CA ALA A 72 -13.51 -0.59 18.36
C ALA A 72 -12.17 -0.33 17.65
N VAL A 73 -12.11 0.38 16.53
CA VAL A 73 -10.81 0.61 15.85
C VAL A 73 -9.98 1.74 16.46
N LYS A 74 -10.62 2.71 17.12
CA LYS A 74 -10.04 4.02 17.44
C LYS A 74 -8.73 3.96 18.24
N SER A 75 -8.66 3.05 19.21
CA SER A 75 -7.55 2.91 20.16
C SER A 75 -6.61 1.73 19.90
N GLY A 76 -6.68 1.10 18.71
CA GLY A 76 -5.89 -0.09 18.37
C GLY A 76 -6.36 -1.38 19.04
N GLY A 77 -5.46 -2.32 19.34
CA GLY A 77 -5.82 -3.65 19.81
C GLY A 77 -6.36 -4.55 18.69
N THR A 78 -6.97 -5.67 19.06
CA THR A 78 -7.52 -6.64 18.10
C THR A 78 -9.04 -6.49 18.02
N VAL A 79 -9.55 -6.17 16.84
CA VAL A 79 -10.98 -6.06 16.55
C VAL A 79 -11.43 -7.31 15.82
N ARG A 80 -12.43 -7.98 16.39
CA ARG A 80 -13.14 -9.14 15.84
C ARG A 80 -14.63 -8.85 15.74
N PHE A 81 -15.34 -9.73 15.05
CA PHE A 81 -16.76 -9.56 14.76
C PHE A 81 -17.58 -10.76 15.23
N ASP A 82 -18.68 -10.47 15.90
CA ASP A 82 -19.73 -11.42 16.24
C ASP A 82 -21.05 -10.96 15.59
N CYS A 83 -21.12 -11.07 14.27
CA CYS A 83 -22.27 -10.65 13.47
C CYS A 83 -23.22 -11.80 13.11
N GLY A 84 -23.08 -12.94 13.79
CA GLY A 84 -23.75 -14.18 13.44
C GLY A 84 -23.00 -15.00 12.36
N PRO A 85 -23.58 -16.13 11.94
CA PRO A 85 -22.86 -17.13 11.17
C PRO A 85 -22.66 -16.78 9.69
N LYS A 86 -23.52 -15.94 9.12
CA LYS A 86 -23.55 -15.58 7.70
C LYS A 86 -22.62 -14.41 7.39
N ASN A 87 -22.27 -14.25 6.12
CA ASN A 87 -21.56 -13.06 5.64
C ASN A 87 -22.40 -11.80 5.88
N VAL A 88 -21.75 -10.73 6.34
CA VAL A 88 -22.39 -9.46 6.69
C VAL A 88 -21.73 -8.31 5.94
N THR A 89 -22.54 -7.35 5.50
CA THR A 89 -22.05 -6.06 5.02
C THR A 89 -22.39 -4.99 6.05
N ILE A 90 -21.37 -4.34 6.60
CA ILE A 90 -21.51 -3.18 7.47
C ILE A 90 -21.47 -1.94 6.58
N ALA A 91 -22.65 -1.34 6.37
CA ALA A 91 -22.81 -0.08 5.65
C ALA A 91 -22.37 1.07 6.55
N LEU A 92 -21.16 1.57 6.34
CA LEU A 92 -20.60 2.62 7.18
C LEU A 92 -21.29 3.94 6.89
N ASP A 93 -21.69 4.67 7.93
CA ASP A 93 -22.18 6.05 7.88
C ASP A 93 -21.05 7.09 8.11
N ARG A 94 -19.86 6.62 8.48
CA ARG A 94 -18.68 7.42 8.84
C ARG A 94 -17.38 6.73 8.41
N THR A 95 -16.32 7.51 8.23
CA THR A 95 -14.95 6.97 8.10
C THR A 95 -14.45 6.48 9.46
N LEU A 96 -13.78 5.33 9.46
CA LEU A 96 -13.15 4.75 10.63
C LEU A 96 -11.77 5.38 10.83
N PHE A 97 -11.51 5.92 12.02
CA PHE A 97 -10.23 6.56 12.34
C PHE A 97 -9.41 5.70 13.29
N VAL A 98 -8.13 5.54 12.99
CA VAL A 98 -7.14 4.94 13.90
C VAL A 98 -6.29 6.06 14.49
N CYS A 99 -6.37 6.25 15.81
CA CYS A 99 -5.60 7.30 16.46
C CYS A 99 -4.16 6.87 16.71
N ASN A 100 -3.29 7.86 16.88
CA ASN A 100 -1.88 7.66 17.22
C ASN A 100 -1.73 7.40 18.73
N THR A 101 -2.67 7.90 19.53
CA THR A 101 -2.80 7.58 20.96
C THR A 101 -4.16 6.98 21.31
N THR A 102 -4.22 6.21 22.41
CA THR A 102 -5.40 5.47 22.86
C THR A 102 -6.63 6.35 23.14
N THR A 103 -6.42 7.64 23.41
CA THR A 103 -7.48 8.62 23.67
C THR A 103 -7.62 9.67 22.57
N CYS A 104 -6.81 9.59 21.51
CA CYS A 104 -6.70 10.59 20.43
C CYS A 104 -6.34 11.99 20.94
N ARG A 105 -5.65 12.05 22.09
CA ARG A 105 -5.11 13.27 22.68
C ARG A 105 -3.60 13.16 22.73
N HIS A 106 -2.93 14.31 22.73
CA HIS A 106 -1.49 14.34 22.90
C HIS A 106 -1.10 13.79 24.28
N PRO A 107 0.03 13.07 24.42
CA PRO A 107 0.53 12.62 25.72
C PRO A 107 0.73 13.76 26.74
N TRP A 108 1.06 14.97 26.27
CA TRP A 108 1.19 16.16 27.13
C TRP A 108 -0.14 16.85 27.48
N GLN A 109 -1.24 16.49 26.82
CA GLN A 109 -2.60 16.97 27.17
C GLN A 109 -3.40 15.96 27.99
N ASP A 110 -3.10 14.67 27.84
CA ASP A 110 -3.77 13.58 28.55
C ASP A 110 -2.75 12.56 29.05
N PRO A 111 -2.46 12.50 30.36
CA PRO A 111 -1.52 11.53 30.94
C PRO A 111 -1.89 10.05 30.70
N LYS A 112 -3.17 9.77 30.38
CA LYS A 112 -3.66 8.42 30.04
C LYS A 112 -3.45 8.07 28.58
N ALA A 113 -3.15 9.03 27.72
CA ALA A 113 -2.87 8.80 26.31
C ALA A 113 -1.60 7.95 26.17
N LYS A 114 -1.75 6.72 25.69
CA LYS A 114 -0.64 5.82 25.36
C LYS A 114 -0.56 5.67 23.85
N VAL A 115 0.64 5.47 23.33
CA VAL A 115 0.84 5.22 21.88
C VAL A 115 0.06 3.98 21.47
N VAL A 116 -0.73 4.10 20.39
CA VAL A 116 -1.38 2.96 19.76
C VAL A 116 -0.30 2.16 19.02
N GLN A 117 0.08 1.02 19.60
CA GLN A 117 1.10 0.16 19.00
C GLN A 117 0.60 -0.52 17.73
N GLN A 118 -0.59 -1.10 17.80
CA GLN A 118 -1.14 -1.92 16.74
C GLN A 118 -2.66 -1.85 16.70
N LEU A 119 -3.23 -1.92 15.50
CA LEU A 119 -4.60 -2.33 15.24
C LEU A 119 -4.57 -3.62 14.42
N VAL A 120 -5.23 -4.67 14.88
CA VAL A 120 -5.56 -5.85 14.08
C VAL A 120 -7.06 -5.81 13.80
N LEU A 121 -7.47 -5.63 12.54
CA LEU A 121 -8.86 -5.71 12.11
C LEU A 121 -9.06 -7.04 11.39
N ASP A 122 -9.65 -8.01 12.10
CA ASP A 122 -9.84 -9.38 11.64
C ASP A 122 -11.31 -9.61 11.29
N GLY A 123 -11.63 -9.64 9.99
CA GLY A 123 -12.99 -9.84 9.50
C GLY A 123 -13.47 -11.30 9.52
N GLY A 124 -12.60 -12.25 9.88
CA GLY A 124 -12.92 -13.68 9.97
C GLY A 124 -13.44 -14.30 8.67
N GLY A 125 -13.20 -13.67 7.51
CA GLY A 125 -13.68 -14.08 6.20
C GLY A 125 -15.15 -13.78 5.93
N LYS A 126 -15.87 -13.17 6.87
CA LYS A 126 -17.34 -12.98 6.79
C LYS A 126 -17.76 -11.52 6.64
N VAL A 127 -16.87 -10.60 6.94
CA VAL A 127 -17.20 -9.17 7.03
C VAL A 127 -16.83 -8.44 5.75
N THR A 128 -17.80 -7.67 5.24
CA THR A 128 -17.61 -6.64 4.23
C THR A 128 -17.84 -5.27 4.86
N LEU A 129 -16.89 -4.36 4.72
CA LEU A 129 -17.04 -2.95 5.08
C LEU A 129 -17.34 -2.17 3.81
N SER A 130 -18.45 -1.43 3.81
CA SER A 130 -18.82 -0.60 2.67
C SER A 130 -18.79 0.90 3.01
N GLY A 131 -18.02 1.68 2.24
CA GLY A 131 -18.03 3.14 2.29
C GLY A 131 -19.25 3.78 1.60
N GLN A 132 -20.17 2.95 1.11
CA GLN A 132 -21.41 3.34 0.47
C GLN A 132 -21.28 4.23 -0.79
N GLY A 133 -20.08 4.35 -1.36
CA GLY A 133 -19.75 5.25 -2.46
C GLY A 133 -19.75 6.72 -2.04
N ALA A 134 -19.63 7.00 -0.73
CA ALA A 134 -19.78 8.34 -0.18
C ALA A 134 -18.61 8.77 0.73
N ARG A 135 -17.78 7.83 1.18
CA ARG A 135 -16.67 8.10 2.11
C ARG A 135 -15.58 7.05 2.06
N GLY A 136 -14.38 7.45 2.48
CA GLY A 136 -13.27 6.55 2.76
C GLY A 136 -13.62 5.61 3.91
N ILE A 137 -13.09 4.38 3.90
CA ILE A 137 -13.43 3.37 4.91
C ILE A 137 -12.54 3.48 6.17
N LEU A 138 -11.22 3.35 6.04
CA LEU A 138 -10.27 3.36 7.15
C LEU A 138 -9.18 4.40 6.92
N TYR A 139 -8.95 5.25 7.91
CA TYR A 139 -8.05 6.40 7.82
C TYR A 139 -7.11 6.48 9.02
N ALA A 140 -5.80 6.55 8.75
CA ALA A 140 -4.76 6.69 9.76
C ALA A 140 -3.72 7.73 9.29
N ASN A 141 -3.32 8.64 10.16
CA ASN A 141 -2.36 9.69 9.79
C ASN A 141 -1.57 10.11 11.02
N THR A 142 -0.28 9.76 11.05
CA THR A 142 0.62 10.12 12.17
C THR A 142 0.77 11.63 12.34
N CYS A 143 0.56 12.39 11.27
CA CYS A 143 0.61 13.85 11.25
C CYS A 143 -0.75 14.52 11.49
N GLU A 144 -1.82 13.77 11.75
CA GLU A 144 -3.11 14.32 12.15
C GLU A 144 -3.10 14.69 13.63
N GLU A 145 -3.16 15.99 13.93
CA GLU A 145 -3.09 16.51 15.29
C GLU A 145 -4.23 15.95 16.16
N SER A 146 -5.45 15.88 15.62
CA SER A 146 -6.61 15.36 16.35
C SER A 146 -6.58 13.86 16.64
N PHE A 147 -5.56 13.14 16.17
CA PHE A 147 -5.29 11.74 16.51
C PHE A 147 -4.27 11.59 17.65
N GLY A 148 -3.74 12.71 18.16
CA GLY A 148 -2.74 12.78 19.22
C GLY A 148 -1.31 12.62 18.70
N TRP A 149 -0.61 13.71 18.42
CA TRP A 149 0.82 13.66 18.12
C TRP A 149 1.62 13.08 19.27
N ILE A 150 2.57 12.21 18.92
CA ILE A 150 3.51 11.58 19.83
C ILE A 150 4.74 12.47 20.02
N ASP A 151 5.26 13.04 18.93
CA ASP A 151 6.45 13.90 18.88
C ASP A 151 6.39 14.87 17.68
N SER A 152 7.44 15.67 17.50
CA SER A 152 7.58 16.62 16.39
C SER A 152 7.88 15.96 15.03
N ARG A 153 8.14 14.65 14.97
CA ARG A 153 8.55 13.90 13.78
C ARG A 153 7.52 12.85 13.39
N CYS A 154 6.29 13.32 13.19
CA CYS A 154 5.17 12.50 12.71
C CYS A 154 5.47 11.75 11.40
N ASP A 155 6.35 12.29 10.55
CA ASP A 155 6.77 11.74 9.27
C ASP A 155 7.68 10.50 9.38
N THR A 156 8.15 10.17 10.58
CA THR A 156 9.08 9.06 10.83
C THR A 156 8.52 7.96 11.73
N GLN A 157 7.32 8.16 12.26
CA GLN A 157 6.68 7.21 13.18
C GLN A 157 6.35 5.89 12.47
N THR A 158 6.65 4.77 13.12
CA THR A 158 6.33 3.41 12.68
C THR A 158 5.05 2.86 13.29
N THR A 159 4.49 3.55 14.28
CA THR A 159 3.17 3.30 14.85
C THR A 159 2.13 4.31 14.34
N PRO A 160 0.83 3.94 14.30
CA PRO A 160 0.31 2.61 14.58
C PRO A 160 0.70 1.60 13.50
N TYR A 161 0.90 0.34 13.90
CA TYR A 161 0.91 -0.78 12.96
C TYR A 161 -0.52 -1.23 12.69
N VAL A 162 -1.03 -1.01 11.49
CA VAL A 162 -2.35 -1.46 11.06
C VAL A 162 -2.22 -2.76 10.28
N LEU A 163 -2.83 -3.82 10.79
CA LEU A 163 -3.03 -5.10 10.12
C LEU A 163 -4.52 -5.26 9.83
N VAL A 164 -4.91 -5.34 8.57
CA VAL A 164 -6.26 -5.77 8.17
C VAL A 164 -6.17 -7.16 7.58
N LYS A 165 -7.06 -8.07 7.97
CA LYS A 165 -7.07 -9.41 7.43
C LYS A 165 -8.44 -10.05 7.33
N ASP A 166 -8.55 -11.01 6.42
CA ASP A 166 -9.72 -11.87 6.27
C ASP A 166 -11.01 -11.04 6.13
N ILE A 167 -10.98 -9.98 5.31
CA ILE A 167 -12.01 -8.93 5.25
C ILE A 167 -12.16 -8.34 3.84
N THR A 168 -13.38 -7.88 3.51
CA THR A 168 -13.65 -7.18 2.24
C THR A 168 -13.89 -5.69 2.47
N PHE A 169 -13.33 -4.84 1.61
CA PHE A 169 -13.57 -3.40 1.54
C PHE A 169 -14.20 -3.05 0.18
N THR A 170 -15.36 -2.40 0.20
CA THR A 170 -16.08 -2.06 -1.04
C THR A 170 -16.70 -0.69 -1.06
N ARG A 171 -16.79 -0.10 -2.26
CA ARG A 171 -17.43 1.20 -2.49
C ARG A 171 -16.92 2.29 -1.55
N GLY A 172 -15.64 2.25 -1.20
CA GLY A 172 -14.97 3.35 -0.54
C GLY A 172 -14.80 4.53 -1.48
N ASP A 173 -14.93 5.75 -1.00
CA ASP A 173 -14.79 6.97 -1.81
C ASP A 173 -13.93 8.03 -1.10
N ALA A 174 -12.70 8.20 -1.58
CA ALA A 174 -11.74 9.21 -1.13
C ALA A 174 -11.63 10.40 -2.10
N SER A 175 -12.70 10.75 -2.82
CA SER A 175 -12.76 11.97 -3.64
C SER A 175 -12.65 13.25 -2.81
N ARG A 176 -12.82 13.14 -1.49
CA ARG A 176 -12.59 14.22 -0.52
C ARG A 176 -11.87 13.63 0.68
N THR A 177 -10.93 14.39 1.24
CA THR A 177 -10.36 14.08 2.56
C THR A 177 -11.49 14.08 3.60
N PRO A 178 -11.47 13.18 4.61
CA PRO A 178 -12.47 13.21 5.67
C PRO A 178 -12.58 14.59 6.32
N ALA A 179 -13.81 15.02 6.61
CA ALA A 179 -14.07 16.37 7.12
C ALA A 179 -13.27 16.65 8.42
N GLY A 180 -12.62 17.81 8.47
CA GLY A 180 -11.81 18.21 9.63
C GLY A 180 -10.59 17.32 9.88
N LYS A 181 -10.03 16.71 8.83
CA LYS A 181 -8.77 15.95 8.88
C LYS A 181 -7.79 16.50 7.84
N ALA A 182 -6.52 16.52 8.20
CA ALA A 182 -5.42 16.81 7.30
C ALA A 182 -5.27 15.67 6.28
N SER A 183 -4.98 16.00 5.02
CA SER A 183 -4.74 15.02 3.95
C SER A 183 -3.54 14.12 4.25
N VAL A 184 -3.59 12.87 3.75
CA VAL A 184 -2.44 11.95 3.75
C VAL A 184 -1.31 12.41 2.81
N GLY A 185 -1.55 13.40 1.95
CA GLY A 185 -0.55 13.99 1.05
C GLY A 185 -0.71 13.59 -0.43
N GLY A 186 -0.11 14.38 -1.32
CA GLY A 186 -0.14 14.18 -2.78
C GLY A 186 -1.56 14.09 -3.34
N GLY A 187 -2.44 15.04 -2.99
CA GLY A 187 -3.84 15.07 -3.44
C GLY A 187 -4.79 14.07 -2.76
N GLY A 188 -4.29 13.17 -1.91
CA GLY A 188 -5.10 12.16 -1.23
C GLY A 188 -5.24 10.85 -2.01
N GLY A 189 -6.31 10.12 -1.75
CA GLY A 189 -6.56 8.77 -2.30
C GLY A 189 -6.90 7.73 -1.23
N GLY A 190 -7.00 6.47 -1.62
CA GLY A 190 -7.24 5.34 -0.71
C GLY A 190 -8.70 5.20 -0.31
N GLY A 191 -9.60 5.05 -1.30
CA GLY A 191 -11.04 4.94 -1.06
C GLY A 191 -11.42 3.91 0.00
N ALA A 192 -10.68 2.80 0.08
CA ALA A 192 -10.79 1.88 1.21
C ALA A 192 -9.88 2.29 2.37
N ILE A 193 -8.56 2.32 2.16
CA ILE A 193 -7.57 2.56 3.21
C ILE A 193 -6.66 3.71 2.80
N ALA A 194 -6.60 4.75 3.62
CA ALA A 194 -5.65 5.84 3.48
C ALA A 194 -4.78 5.95 4.73
N MET A 195 -3.46 5.83 4.54
CA MET A 195 -2.51 5.82 5.64
C MET A 195 -1.28 6.70 5.37
N ARG A 196 -0.99 7.64 6.27
CA ARG A 196 0.26 8.41 6.29
C ARG A 196 1.06 8.07 7.55
N GLY A 197 2.35 7.76 7.36
CA GLY A 197 3.22 7.24 8.41
C GLY A 197 2.76 5.87 8.91
N GLY A 198 3.30 5.45 10.05
CA GLY A 198 3.01 4.15 10.65
C GLY A 198 3.44 2.99 9.76
N ARG A 199 2.76 1.86 9.89
CA ARG A 199 2.98 0.66 9.07
C ARG A 199 1.67 -0.01 8.68
N LEU A 200 1.52 -0.39 7.41
CA LEU A 200 0.35 -1.12 6.92
C LEU A 200 0.72 -2.55 6.48
N THR A 201 -0.06 -3.53 6.95
CA THR A 201 -0.13 -4.87 6.37
C THR A 201 -1.58 -5.20 6.02
N VAL A 202 -1.78 -5.71 4.81
CA VAL A 202 -3.05 -6.20 4.29
C VAL A 202 -2.85 -7.67 3.94
N GLN A 203 -3.69 -8.56 4.48
CA GLN A 203 -3.55 -9.99 4.28
C GLN A 203 -4.90 -10.67 4.02
N ARG A 204 -5.00 -11.50 2.97
CA ARG A 204 -6.26 -12.23 2.65
C ARG A 204 -7.48 -11.30 2.63
N ALA A 205 -7.35 -10.18 1.94
CA ALA A 205 -8.39 -9.17 1.86
C ALA A 205 -8.83 -8.92 0.41
N THR A 206 -10.08 -8.49 0.25
CA THR A 206 -10.63 -8.11 -1.06
C THR A 206 -10.98 -6.63 -1.09
N PHE A 207 -10.56 -5.93 -2.14
CA PHE A 207 -10.86 -4.53 -2.40
C PHE A 207 -11.57 -4.40 -3.73
N ARG A 208 -12.82 -3.94 -3.71
CA ARG A 208 -13.59 -3.78 -4.94
C ARG A 208 -14.34 -2.46 -5.03
N GLU A 209 -14.42 -1.90 -6.23
CA GLU A 209 -15.23 -0.70 -6.51
C GLU A 209 -14.88 0.50 -5.62
N ASN A 210 -13.65 0.57 -5.11
CA ASN A 210 -13.21 1.71 -4.32
C ASN A 210 -12.66 2.79 -5.26
N ARG A 211 -12.91 4.05 -4.92
CA ARG A 211 -12.52 5.18 -5.75
C ARG A 211 -11.89 6.34 -5.01
N CYS A 212 -11.21 7.18 -5.76
CA CYS A 212 -10.73 8.48 -5.31
C CYS A 212 -11.06 9.57 -6.35
N VAL A 213 -10.53 10.79 -6.15
CA VAL A 213 -10.53 11.87 -7.17
C VAL A 213 -10.14 11.36 -8.56
N GLN A 214 -10.84 11.85 -9.58
CA GLN A 214 -10.64 11.42 -10.97
C GLN A 214 -9.40 12.04 -11.62
N GLN A 215 -9.00 13.23 -11.16
CA GLN A 215 -7.97 14.05 -11.80
C GLN A 215 -7.11 14.70 -10.72
N HIS A 216 -5.83 14.35 -10.71
CA HIS A 216 -4.79 14.96 -9.89
C HIS A 216 -3.41 14.40 -10.30
N PRO A 217 -2.34 15.22 -10.35
CA PRO A 217 -1.01 14.73 -10.68
C PRO A 217 -0.56 13.53 -9.83
N ASP A 218 -0.74 13.61 -8.51
CA ASP A 218 -0.21 12.62 -7.55
C ASP A 218 -1.26 11.78 -6.78
N ALA A 219 -2.55 12.11 -6.87
CA ALA A 219 -3.54 11.39 -6.07
C ALA A 219 -3.65 9.98 -6.61
N GLY A 220 -3.74 8.99 -5.73
CA GLY A 220 -3.64 7.61 -6.17
C GLY A 220 -4.25 6.57 -5.26
N GLY A 221 -4.42 5.36 -5.76
CA GLY A 221 -4.86 4.24 -4.95
C GLY A 221 -6.37 4.26 -4.73
N GLY A 222 -7.16 3.84 -5.71
CA GLY A 222 -8.62 3.77 -5.54
C GLY A 222 -9.01 2.92 -4.33
N ALA A 223 -8.27 1.84 -4.07
CA ALA A 223 -8.39 1.05 -2.85
C ALA A 223 -7.47 1.57 -1.73
N ILE A 224 -6.14 1.53 -1.93
CA ILE A 224 -5.16 1.77 -0.86
C ILE A 224 -4.22 2.91 -1.24
N ARG A 225 -4.06 3.86 -0.33
CA ARG A 225 -3.02 4.90 -0.36
C ARG A 225 -2.13 4.77 0.86
N VAL A 226 -0.83 4.61 0.64
CA VAL A 226 0.19 4.71 1.69
C VAL A 226 1.17 5.85 1.40
N VAL A 227 1.51 6.62 2.44
CA VAL A 227 2.40 7.78 2.32
C VAL A 227 3.44 7.80 3.43
N GLY A 228 4.72 7.95 3.08
CA GLY A 228 5.78 8.26 4.03
C GLY A 228 6.16 7.15 5.03
N GLN A 229 5.82 5.88 4.78
CA GLN A 229 6.19 4.77 5.66
C GLN A 229 7.68 4.46 5.53
N LYS A 230 8.35 4.23 6.67
CA LYS A 230 9.77 3.81 6.70
C LYS A 230 9.94 2.32 6.46
N GLU A 231 9.02 1.54 7.00
CA GLU A 231 8.93 0.12 6.71
C GLU A 231 8.07 -0.12 5.47
N SER A 232 8.33 -1.21 4.75
CA SER A 232 7.51 -1.57 3.60
C SER A 232 6.06 -1.82 4.02
N ALA A 233 5.14 -1.11 3.36
CA ALA A 233 3.74 -1.53 3.32
C ALA A 233 3.66 -2.91 2.68
N ARG A 234 2.76 -3.77 3.18
CA ARG A 234 2.64 -5.15 2.70
C ARG A 234 1.22 -5.44 2.23
N VAL A 235 1.10 -5.98 1.02
CA VAL A 235 -0.14 -6.50 0.43
C VAL A 235 0.08 -7.96 0.11
N LEU A 236 -0.58 -8.83 0.86
CA LEU A 236 -0.33 -10.27 0.88
C LEU A 236 -1.63 -11.02 0.58
N GLU A 237 -1.59 -12.01 -0.30
CA GLU A 237 -2.71 -12.95 -0.51
C GLU A 237 -4.05 -12.24 -0.81
N SER A 238 -4.02 -11.10 -1.50
CA SER A 238 -5.17 -10.17 -1.58
C SER A 238 -5.64 -9.95 -3.01
N THR A 239 -6.90 -9.52 -3.16
CA THR A 239 -7.54 -9.29 -4.46
C THR A 239 -8.03 -7.86 -4.60
N PHE A 240 -7.73 -7.23 -5.74
CA PHE A 240 -8.11 -5.87 -6.10
C PHE A 240 -8.85 -5.87 -7.43
N THR A 241 -10.12 -5.48 -7.41
CA THR A 241 -11.00 -5.50 -8.59
C THR A 241 -11.73 -4.17 -8.79
N ASP A 242 -11.74 -3.67 -10.01
CA ASP A 242 -12.57 -2.53 -10.42
C ASP A 242 -12.44 -1.28 -9.51
N ASN A 243 -11.23 -1.04 -8.99
CA ASN A 243 -10.94 0.18 -8.24
C ASN A 243 -10.46 1.28 -9.20
N ALA A 244 -10.78 2.54 -8.91
CA ALA A 244 -10.51 3.66 -9.81
C ALA A 244 -10.00 4.92 -9.11
N CYS A 245 -8.98 5.58 -9.66
CA CYS A 245 -8.41 6.79 -9.06
C CYS A 245 -7.62 7.58 -10.10
N ALA A 246 -7.22 8.82 -9.84
CA ALA A 246 -6.44 9.62 -10.80
C ALA A 246 -5.18 8.88 -11.27
N ASN A 247 -4.47 8.25 -10.33
CA ASN A 247 -3.38 7.30 -10.57
C ASN A 247 -3.59 6.03 -9.74
N GLY A 248 -2.90 4.93 -10.05
CA GLY A 248 -2.91 3.73 -9.20
C GLY A 248 -4.33 3.25 -8.92
N GLY A 249 -5.06 2.75 -9.92
CA GLY A 249 -6.48 2.41 -9.75
C GLY A 249 -6.75 1.55 -8.51
N ALA A 250 -5.85 0.62 -8.17
CA ALA A 250 -5.91 -0.14 -6.92
C ALA A 250 -5.06 0.48 -5.80
N VAL A 251 -3.73 0.46 -5.97
CA VAL A 251 -2.78 0.77 -4.90
C VAL A 251 -1.88 1.92 -5.34
N SER A 252 -1.70 2.89 -4.45
CA SER A 252 -0.71 3.95 -4.60
C SER A 252 0.18 4.03 -3.38
N SER A 253 1.48 4.17 -3.65
CA SER A 253 2.48 4.50 -2.65
C SER A 253 3.20 5.79 -3.01
N LEU A 254 3.31 6.70 -2.04
CA LEU A 254 4.12 7.91 -2.16
C LEU A 254 5.14 7.98 -1.02
N GLN A 255 6.43 7.90 -1.35
CA GLN A 255 7.49 7.85 -0.35
C GLN A 255 7.30 6.76 0.72
N ALA A 256 6.68 5.63 0.35
CA ALA A 256 6.64 4.41 1.17
C ALA A 256 7.11 3.18 0.36
N PRO A 257 8.04 2.33 0.85
CA PRO A 257 8.34 1.08 0.15
C PRO A 257 7.12 0.16 0.16
N LEU A 258 7.01 -0.72 -0.84
CA LEU A 258 5.85 -1.60 -1.01
C LEU A 258 6.27 -3.02 -1.38
N LEU A 259 5.69 -3.99 -0.68
CA LEU A 259 5.72 -5.40 -1.04
C LEU A 259 4.32 -5.85 -1.43
N ILE A 260 4.18 -6.39 -2.64
CA ILE A 260 3.00 -7.09 -3.11
C ILE A 260 3.38 -8.55 -3.31
N ARG A 261 2.62 -9.47 -2.74
CA ARG A 261 2.96 -10.90 -2.79
C ARG A 261 1.69 -11.75 -2.84
N ASP A 262 1.72 -12.79 -3.66
CA ASP A 262 0.62 -13.77 -3.77
C ASP A 262 -0.75 -13.11 -4.03
N SER A 263 -0.78 -12.01 -4.80
CA SER A 263 -1.97 -11.14 -4.92
C SER A 263 -2.44 -10.97 -6.36
N THR A 264 -3.71 -10.58 -6.53
CA THR A 264 -4.35 -10.39 -7.84
C THR A 264 -4.91 -8.99 -8.00
N PHE A 265 -4.61 -8.34 -9.13
CA PHE A 265 -5.09 -7.01 -9.51
C PHE A 265 -5.73 -7.08 -10.89
N THR A 266 -7.05 -6.96 -10.97
CA THR A 266 -7.79 -7.06 -12.23
C THR A 266 -8.79 -5.91 -12.42
N GLY A 267 -8.88 -5.36 -13.63
CA GLY A 267 -9.93 -4.37 -13.95
C GLY A 267 -9.76 -3.00 -13.27
N ASN A 268 -8.63 -2.73 -12.62
CA ASN A 268 -8.41 -1.45 -11.95
C ASN A 268 -8.03 -0.36 -12.98
N THR A 269 -8.46 0.87 -12.72
CA THR A 269 -8.38 1.95 -13.71
C THR A 269 -7.75 3.22 -13.12
N ALA A 270 -6.67 3.70 -13.73
CA ALA A 270 -6.26 5.10 -13.58
C ALA A 270 -7.15 5.98 -14.48
N THR A 271 -7.61 7.11 -13.96
CA THR A 271 -8.64 7.96 -14.59
C THR A 271 -8.13 9.32 -15.03
N GLY A 272 -6.95 9.73 -14.54
CA GLY A 272 -6.33 10.99 -14.91
C GLY A 272 -5.76 11.00 -16.33
N SER A 273 -5.24 12.15 -16.73
CA SER A 273 -4.58 12.35 -18.04
C SER A 273 -3.51 13.43 -17.98
N GLY A 274 -2.51 13.38 -18.86
CA GLY A 274 -1.40 14.34 -18.91
C GLY A 274 -0.22 14.02 -17.98
N ALA A 275 -0.21 12.83 -17.39
CA ALA A 275 0.82 12.30 -16.52
C ALA A 275 1.13 13.24 -15.33
N SER A 276 2.36 13.20 -14.81
CA SER A 276 2.79 13.99 -13.64
C SER A 276 2.84 15.50 -13.89
N SER A 277 2.93 15.94 -15.15
CA SER A 277 2.80 17.36 -15.54
C SER A 277 1.35 17.81 -15.72
N GLY A 278 0.40 16.88 -15.64
CA GLY A 278 -1.02 17.10 -15.86
C GLY A 278 -1.85 16.60 -14.69
N GLN A 279 -2.92 15.86 -15.00
CA GLN A 279 -3.93 15.41 -14.04
C GLN A 279 -3.83 13.91 -13.70
N GLY A 280 -2.65 13.31 -13.84
CA GLY A 280 -2.40 11.89 -13.52
C GLY A 280 -2.58 10.97 -14.72
N GLY A 281 -3.16 9.78 -14.49
CA GLY A 281 -3.39 8.76 -15.53
C GLY A 281 -2.37 7.63 -15.54
N ASN A 282 -1.55 7.53 -14.51
CA ASN A 282 -0.46 6.56 -14.40
C ASN A 282 -0.84 5.35 -13.53
N GLY A 283 -0.39 4.15 -13.89
CA GLY A 283 -0.51 2.96 -13.04
C GLY A 283 -1.96 2.47 -12.91
N GLY A 284 -2.44 1.62 -13.82
CA GLY A 284 -3.84 1.15 -13.76
C GLY A 284 -4.12 0.32 -12.52
N ALA A 285 -3.18 -0.55 -12.14
CA ALA A 285 -3.22 -1.24 -10.85
C ALA A 285 -2.38 -0.52 -9.79
N VAL A 286 -1.08 -0.38 -10.04
CA VAL A 286 -0.10 0.05 -9.04
C VAL A 286 0.58 1.33 -9.50
N TYR A 287 0.55 2.35 -8.64
CA TYR A 287 1.30 3.58 -8.78
C TYR A 287 2.31 3.74 -7.65
N PHE A 288 3.56 4.03 -8.00
CA PHE A 288 4.61 4.33 -7.06
C PHE A 288 5.39 5.57 -7.48
N ASP A 289 5.58 6.48 -6.53
CA ASP A 289 6.47 7.64 -6.63
C ASP A 289 7.21 7.82 -5.30
N GLY A 290 8.54 7.96 -5.33
CA GLY A 290 9.30 8.23 -4.12
C GLY A 290 10.80 8.41 -4.36
N THR A 291 11.54 8.45 -3.26
CA THR A 291 13.00 8.66 -3.27
C THR A 291 13.63 7.57 -2.39
N ARG A 292 14.70 6.92 -2.83
CA ARG A 292 15.43 5.88 -2.06
C ARG A 292 14.60 4.67 -1.61
N GLN A 293 13.55 4.30 -2.33
CA GLN A 293 12.65 3.21 -1.92
C GLN A 293 12.31 2.28 -3.08
N SER A 294 12.10 1.01 -2.75
CA SER A 294 11.90 -0.07 -3.70
C SER A 294 10.49 -0.63 -3.63
N VAL A 295 10.03 -1.16 -4.76
CA VAL A 295 8.79 -1.95 -4.87
C VAL A 295 9.16 -3.37 -5.26
N THR A 296 8.60 -4.34 -4.53
CA THR A 296 8.76 -5.76 -4.82
C THR A 296 7.39 -6.38 -5.09
N ILE A 297 7.27 -7.10 -6.20
CA ILE A 297 6.07 -7.84 -6.61
C ILE A 297 6.46 -9.29 -6.81
N GLU A 298 5.82 -10.21 -6.10
CA GLU A 298 6.14 -11.63 -6.16
C GLU A 298 4.90 -12.48 -6.34
N ARG A 299 4.98 -13.54 -7.15
CA ARG A 299 3.91 -14.56 -7.29
C ARG A 299 2.52 -13.96 -7.47
N SER A 300 2.44 -12.87 -8.22
CA SER A 300 1.22 -12.06 -8.31
C SER A 300 0.74 -11.95 -9.76
N THR A 301 -0.56 -11.69 -9.92
CA THR A 301 -1.21 -11.51 -11.21
C THR A 301 -1.75 -10.08 -11.34
N ILE A 302 -1.30 -9.32 -12.33
CA ILE A 302 -1.73 -7.95 -12.62
C ILE A 302 -2.20 -7.90 -14.07
N GLN A 303 -3.52 -7.96 -14.28
CA GLN A 303 -4.08 -8.08 -15.62
C GLN A 303 -5.30 -7.21 -15.88
N ARG A 304 -5.54 -6.84 -17.15
CA ARG A 304 -6.75 -6.11 -17.56
C ARG A 304 -6.95 -4.79 -16.81
N ASN A 305 -5.86 -4.18 -16.34
CA ASN A 305 -5.91 -2.85 -15.75
C ASN A 305 -5.71 -1.81 -16.85
N VAL A 306 -6.23 -0.60 -16.62
CA VAL A 306 -6.25 0.48 -17.61
C VAL A 306 -5.53 1.70 -17.05
N ALA A 307 -4.61 2.27 -17.82
CA ALA A 307 -4.06 3.60 -17.54
C ALA A 307 -3.95 4.40 -18.83
N PRO A 308 -4.52 5.61 -18.91
CA PRO A 308 -4.40 6.44 -20.11
C PRO A 308 -2.95 6.84 -20.44
N GLU A 309 -2.07 6.98 -19.44
CA GLU A 309 -0.75 7.59 -19.60
C GLU A 309 0.41 6.59 -19.53
N GLY A 310 0.84 6.19 -18.33
CA GLY A 310 2.05 5.40 -18.15
C GLY A 310 1.82 4.11 -17.38
N GLY A 311 2.41 3.01 -17.85
CA GLY A 311 2.51 1.75 -17.10
C GLY A 311 1.16 1.22 -16.60
N PRO A 312 0.29 0.70 -17.49
CA PRO A 312 -1.09 0.36 -17.15
C PRO A 312 -1.21 -0.81 -16.16
N GLY A 313 -0.19 -1.66 -16.04
CA GLY A 313 -0.07 -2.56 -14.90
C GLY A 313 0.59 -1.84 -13.71
N VAL A 314 1.85 -1.45 -13.89
CA VAL A 314 2.68 -0.85 -12.84
C VAL A 314 3.37 0.41 -13.37
N PHE A 315 3.20 1.52 -12.64
CA PHE A 315 3.98 2.73 -12.81
C PHE A 315 4.90 2.92 -11.61
N TYR A 316 6.19 3.04 -11.85
CA TYR A 316 7.22 3.18 -10.82
C TYR A 316 8.19 4.30 -11.15
N VAL A 317 8.34 5.24 -10.20
CA VAL A 317 9.35 6.30 -10.26
C VAL A 317 10.12 6.39 -8.94
N SER A 318 11.45 6.32 -9.03
CA SER A 318 12.40 6.75 -8.00
C SER A 318 13.05 8.06 -8.46
N ASN A 319 12.74 9.16 -7.77
CA ASN A 319 13.10 10.52 -8.16
C ASN A 319 14.61 10.77 -8.23
N ASP A 320 15.38 10.11 -7.36
CA ASP A 320 16.84 10.15 -7.34
C ASP A 320 17.50 8.97 -8.07
N ARG A 321 16.70 8.12 -8.72
CA ARG A 321 17.13 6.92 -9.45
C ARG A 321 17.95 5.93 -8.61
N THR A 322 17.64 5.80 -7.32
CA THR A 322 18.31 4.85 -6.42
C THR A 322 17.46 3.62 -6.08
N GLY A 323 16.15 3.73 -6.18
CA GLY A 323 15.20 2.66 -5.90
C GLY A 323 15.18 1.57 -6.98
N THR A 324 14.68 0.39 -6.61
CA THR A 324 14.58 -0.78 -7.49
C THR A 324 13.13 -1.24 -7.61
N LEU A 325 12.71 -1.61 -8.82
CA LEU A 325 11.49 -2.38 -9.05
C LEU A 325 11.90 -3.85 -9.25
N THR A 326 11.38 -4.74 -8.42
CA THR A 326 11.62 -6.19 -8.53
C THR A 326 10.30 -6.90 -8.80
N ILE A 327 10.24 -7.68 -9.88
CA ILE A 327 9.08 -8.52 -10.22
C ILE A 327 9.54 -9.96 -10.40
N THR A 328 9.09 -10.86 -9.53
CA THR A 328 9.45 -12.29 -9.59
C THR A 328 8.24 -13.20 -9.65
N ASP A 329 8.33 -14.26 -10.44
CA ASP A 329 7.32 -15.32 -10.56
C ASP A 329 5.90 -14.80 -10.79
N SER A 330 5.76 -13.66 -11.49
CA SER A 330 4.51 -12.92 -11.61
C SER A 330 4.04 -12.82 -13.06
N THR A 331 2.75 -12.60 -13.26
CA THR A 331 2.14 -12.34 -14.56
C THR A 331 1.61 -10.91 -14.60
N VAL A 332 2.19 -10.07 -15.47
CA VAL A 332 1.75 -8.68 -15.69
C VAL A 332 1.42 -8.49 -17.17
N THR A 333 0.18 -8.79 -17.55
CA THR A 333 -0.21 -8.87 -18.97
C THR A 333 -1.62 -8.36 -19.22
N LYS A 334 -1.97 -8.09 -20.48
CA LYS A 334 -3.30 -7.65 -20.91
C LYS A 334 -3.72 -6.32 -20.26
N ASN A 335 -2.78 -5.51 -19.79
CA ASN A 335 -3.08 -4.18 -19.29
C ASN A 335 -3.11 -3.22 -20.49
N THR A 336 -4.12 -2.36 -20.56
CA THR A 336 -4.45 -1.56 -21.75
C THR A 336 -4.42 -0.06 -21.46
N GLY A 337 -4.58 0.76 -22.51
CA GLY A 337 -4.20 2.17 -22.46
C GLY A 337 -2.67 2.35 -22.49
N ALA A 338 -2.21 3.55 -22.18
CA ALA A 338 -0.83 4.02 -22.11
C ALA A 338 -0.28 4.67 -23.38
N ARG A 339 0.29 5.86 -23.17
CA ARG A 339 1.07 6.68 -24.10
C ARG A 339 2.56 6.44 -23.97
N PHE A 340 3.02 5.92 -22.83
CA PHE A 340 4.43 5.61 -22.61
C PHE A 340 4.64 4.42 -21.65
N TRP A 341 5.77 3.73 -21.81
CA TRP A 341 6.13 2.52 -21.06
C TRP A 341 7.64 2.27 -21.16
N THR A 342 8.15 1.35 -20.35
CA THR A 342 9.53 0.89 -20.41
C THR A 342 9.67 -0.10 -21.57
N HIS A 343 10.60 0.16 -22.48
CA HIS A 343 10.82 -0.59 -23.72
C HIS A 343 10.61 -2.11 -23.58
N LYS A 344 9.79 -2.68 -24.49
CA LYS A 344 9.32 -4.08 -24.53
C LYS A 344 8.37 -4.53 -23.41
N PHE A 345 8.05 -3.67 -22.45
CA PHE A 345 7.13 -3.96 -21.35
C PHE A 345 6.01 -2.93 -21.33
N ARG A 346 5.05 -3.05 -22.26
CA ARG A 346 3.89 -2.15 -22.36
C ARG A 346 3.16 -1.99 -21.03
N SER A 347 3.07 -3.04 -20.23
CA SER A 347 2.40 -3.01 -18.92
C SER A 347 3.17 -2.24 -17.83
N ILE A 348 4.44 -1.91 -18.05
CA ILE A 348 5.33 -1.35 -17.03
C ILE A 348 5.85 0.01 -17.47
N PHE A 349 5.78 1.01 -16.59
CA PHE A 349 6.66 2.16 -16.65
C PHE A 349 7.57 2.16 -15.44
N TYR A 350 8.86 2.30 -15.68
CA TYR A 350 9.90 2.23 -14.67
C TYR A 350 10.95 3.31 -14.91
N LEU A 351 11.24 4.06 -13.85
CA LEU A 351 12.37 4.98 -13.74
C LEU A 351 13.06 4.82 -12.39
N GLY A 352 14.27 4.28 -12.35
CA GLY A 352 15.00 4.01 -11.10
C GLY A 352 16.45 3.54 -11.33
N LYS A 353 17.03 2.87 -10.32
CA LYS A 353 18.36 2.23 -10.40
C LYS A 353 18.36 0.92 -11.20
N ALA A 354 17.55 -0.05 -10.78
CA ALA A 354 17.38 -1.32 -11.48
C ALA A 354 15.90 -1.75 -11.61
N PHE A 355 15.57 -2.34 -12.76
CA PHE A 355 14.35 -3.13 -12.94
C PHE A 355 14.76 -4.60 -13.03
N VAL A 356 14.49 -5.35 -11.97
CA VAL A 356 14.86 -6.76 -11.82
C VAL A 356 13.64 -7.63 -12.12
N ARG A 357 13.81 -8.58 -13.03
CA ARG A 357 12.77 -9.56 -13.39
C ARG A 357 13.31 -10.97 -13.39
N SER A 358 12.56 -11.91 -12.82
CA SER A 358 12.86 -13.35 -12.86
C SER A 358 11.57 -14.16 -12.87
N GLY A 359 11.51 -15.27 -13.60
CA GLY A 359 10.34 -16.16 -13.63
C GLY A 359 9.01 -15.52 -14.03
N SER A 360 9.02 -14.31 -14.59
CA SER A 360 7.81 -13.49 -14.78
C SER A 360 7.46 -13.32 -16.26
N THR A 361 6.16 -13.31 -16.55
CA THR A 361 5.61 -12.99 -17.88
C THR A 361 5.10 -11.54 -17.87
N ILE A 362 5.69 -10.69 -18.70
CA ILE A 362 5.38 -9.25 -18.78
C ILE A 362 5.28 -8.86 -20.26
N ASP A 363 4.19 -8.19 -20.65
CA ASP A 363 3.98 -7.64 -22.00
C ASP A 363 4.25 -6.14 -22.10
#